data_AF-A0A920EAE4-F1
#
_entry.id   AF-A0A920EAE4-F1
#
_cell.length_a   1.000
_cell.length_b   1.000
_cell.length_c   1.000
_cell.angle_alpha   90.00
_cell.angle_beta   90.00
_cell.angle_gamma   90.00
#
_symmetry.space_group_name_H-M   'P 1'
#
loop_
_entity.id
_entity.type
_entity.pdbx_description
1 polymer ?
#
loop_
_entity_poly.entity_id
_entity_poly.type
_entity_poly.pdbx_seq_one_letter_code
_entity_poly.pdbx_strand_id
1 'polypeptide(L)'
;MLSTADQGKLELYLEAFTHTIAVMQSEETLFRVAEECVHDLNDDGIMYAEVRFAPELFGEKGLTLDEIITAVLQGFESGMRDREIIVKGILCACDRATGAQKLLKQQSLSWIKGLSGSILPDLRLIFLQEFTGKHLI
;
A
#
# COMPACT_ATOMS: atom_id res chain seq x y z
N MET A 1 -2.62 22.38 -16.70
CA MET A 1 -2.97 21.02 -16.21
C MET A 1 -2.83 20.90 -14.67
N LEU A 2 -3.02 21.98 -13.89
CA LEU A 2 -2.91 21.96 -12.42
C LEU A 2 -4.26 22.19 -11.72
N SER A 3 -5.38 22.17 -12.45
CA SER A 3 -6.68 22.64 -11.93
C SER A 3 -7.46 21.61 -11.12
N THR A 4 -7.06 20.34 -11.06
CA THR A 4 -7.86 19.28 -10.42
C THR A 4 -7.58 19.15 -8.93
N ALA A 5 -6.39 19.55 -8.46
CA ALA A 5 -5.97 19.37 -7.06
C ALA A 5 -6.59 20.38 -6.08
N ASP A 6 -7.06 21.53 -6.57
CA ASP A 6 -7.53 22.66 -5.75
C ASP A 6 -9.06 22.84 -5.77
N GLN A 7 -9.81 21.84 -6.25
CA GLN A 7 -11.26 21.96 -6.49
C GLN A 7 -12.14 21.61 -5.28
N GLY A 8 -11.56 21.38 -4.10
CA GLY A 8 -12.31 21.07 -2.87
C GLY A 8 -13.13 19.78 -2.92
N LYS A 9 -12.93 18.94 -3.96
CA LYS A 9 -13.60 17.66 -4.16
C LYS A 9 -12.57 16.55 -4.16
N LEU A 10 -12.58 15.75 -3.10
CA LEU A 10 -11.71 14.58 -2.92
C LEU A 10 -11.75 13.64 -4.13
N GLU A 11 -12.91 13.50 -4.77
CA GLU A 11 -13.06 12.57 -5.88
C GLU A 11 -12.23 12.93 -7.09
N LEU A 12 -12.20 14.22 -7.46
CA LEU A 12 -11.46 14.75 -8.59
C LEU A 12 -9.95 14.71 -8.36
N TYR A 13 -9.50 14.91 -7.11
CA TYR A 13 -8.09 14.73 -6.74
C TYR A 13 -7.64 13.28 -6.95
N LEU A 14 -8.49 12.32 -6.58
CA LEU A 14 -8.17 10.91 -6.65
C LEU A 14 -8.21 10.34 -8.09
N GLU A 15 -8.91 10.97 -9.03
CA GLU A 15 -8.90 10.56 -10.45
C GLU A 15 -7.49 10.60 -11.06
N ALA A 16 -6.64 11.53 -10.62
CA ALA A 16 -5.27 11.61 -11.10
C ALA A 16 -4.45 10.35 -10.79
N PHE A 17 -4.80 9.62 -9.72
CA PHE A 17 -4.11 8.40 -9.31
C PHE A 17 -4.52 7.17 -10.12
N THR A 18 -5.61 7.23 -10.89
CA THR A 18 -6.00 6.11 -11.77
C THR A 18 -4.88 5.77 -12.76
N HIS A 19 -4.19 6.78 -13.29
CA HIS A 19 -3.10 6.56 -14.26
C HIS A 19 -1.83 5.99 -13.62
N THR A 20 -1.51 6.38 -12.39
CA THR A 20 -0.34 5.84 -11.68
C THR A 20 -0.61 4.43 -11.18
N ILE A 21 -1.83 4.13 -10.75
CA ILE A 21 -2.24 2.77 -10.38
C ILE A 21 -2.21 1.83 -11.59
N ALA A 22 -2.60 2.30 -12.78
CA ALA A 22 -2.66 1.48 -13.99
C ALA A 22 -1.29 0.91 -14.42
N VAL A 23 -0.18 1.57 -14.05
CA VAL A 23 1.18 1.08 -14.34
C VAL A 23 1.71 0.11 -13.26
N MET A 24 1.09 0.06 -12.09
CA MET A 24 1.46 -0.80 -10.95
C MET A 24 0.63 -2.09 -10.91
N GLN A 25 0.50 -2.76 -12.06
CA GLN A 25 -0.36 -3.96 -12.23
C GLN A 25 0.45 -5.23 -12.52
N SER A 26 1.75 -5.24 -12.20
CA SER A 26 2.63 -6.41 -12.27
C SER A 26 3.58 -6.45 -11.06
N GLU A 27 4.03 -7.64 -10.66
CA GLU A 27 4.98 -7.79 -9.54
C GLU A 27 6.26 -6.99 -9.77
N GLU A 28 6.82 -7.01 -10.98
CA GLU A 28 8.02 -6.25 -11.33
C GLU A 28 7.82 -4.75 -11.13
N THR A 29 6.69 -4.20 -11.60
CA THR A 29 6.39 -2.78 -11.43
C THR A 29 6.17 -2.40 -9.96
N LEU A 30 5.53 -3.27 -9.18
CA LEU A 30 5.30 -3.05 -7.75
C LEU A 30 6.61 -3.08 -6.96
N PHE A 31 7.47 -4.06 -7.26
CA PHE A 31 8.81 -4.16 -6.70
C PHE A 31 9.62 -2.88 -6.97
N ARG A 32 9.65 -2.45 -8.25
CA ARG A 32 10.42 -1.28 -8.66
C ARG A 32 9.94 0.00 -7.99
N VAL A 33 8.62 0.24 -7.97
CA VAL A 33 8.06 1.43 -7.32
C VAL A 33 8.33 1.42 -5.81
N ALA A 34 8.23 0.27 -5.17
CA ALA A 34 8.54 0.14 -3.74
C ALA A 34 10.02 0.40 -3.45
N GLU A 35 10.94 -0.13 -4.26
CA GLU A 35 12.38 0.13 -4.14
C GLU A 35 12.73 1.62 -4.36
N GLU A 36 12.21 2.22 -5.43
CA GLU A 36 12.39 3.65 -5.74
C GLU A 36 11.83 4.53 -4.61
N CYS A 37 10.69 4.15 -4.01
CA CYS A 37 10.13 4.86 -2.85
C CYS A 37 11.08 4.87 -1.64
N VAL A 38 11.83 3.79 -1.37
CA VAL A 38 12.82 3.79 -0.29
C VAL A 38 14.00 4.70 -0.62
N HIS A 39 14.43 4.72 -1.89
CA HIS A 39 15.51 5.61 -2.34
C HIS A 39 15.13 7.07 -2.14
N ASP A 40 13.94 7.48 -2.59
CA ASP A 40 13.45 8.85 -2.44
C ASP A 40 13.39 9.27 -0.96
N LEU A 41 12.84 8.39 -0.09
CA LEU A 41 12.76 8.65 1.35
C LEU A 41 14.15 8.79 1.99
N ASN A 42 15.10 7.93 1.61
CA ASN A 42 16.47 8.01 2.12
C ASN A 42 17.17 9.30 1.65
N ASP A 43 16.98 9.68 0.38
CA ASP A 43 17.59 10.87 -0.20
C ASP A 43 17.00 12.16 0.41
N ASP A 44 15.73 12.11 0.86
CA ASP A 44 15.09 13.15 1.67
C ASP A 44 15.59 13.19 3.13
N GLY A 45 16.49 12.28 3.54
CA GLY A 45 17.05 12.21 4.89
C GLY A 45 16.12 11.58 5.92
N ILE A 46 15.12 10.80 5.48
CA ILE A 46 14.19 10.10 6.36
C ILE A 46 14.86 8.82 6.89
N MET A 47 14.93 8.68 8.21
CA MET A 47 15.52 7.49 8.86
C MET A 47 14.49 6.37 9.11
N TYR A 48 13.20 6.71 9.20
CA TYR A 48 12.10 5.77 9.45
C TYR A 48 10.84 6.20 8.72
N ALA A 49 10.20 5.27 8.00
CA ALA A 49 8.95 5.52 7.29
C ALA A 49 7.95 4.36 7.41
N GLU A 50 6.67 4.71 7.57
CA GLU A 50 5.55 3.77 7.48
C GLU A 50 4.74 4.07 6.22
N VAL A 51 5.00 3.32 5.15
CA VAL A 51 4.36 3.53 3.84
C VAL A 51 3.00 2.84 3.82
N ARG A 52 1.95 3.62 3.55
CA ARG A 52 0.57 3.14 3.47
C ARG A 52 0.22 2.77 2.03
N PHE A 53 -0.32 1.58 1.82
CA PHE A 53 -0.81 1.17 0.51
C PHE A 53 -2.05 0.28 0.62
N ALA A 54 -2.87 0.30 -0.43
CA ALA A 54 -4.09 -0.50 -0.55
C ALA A 54 -3.87 -1.55 -1.65
N PRO A 55 -3.45 -2.79 -1.32
CA PRO A 55 -3.05 -3.79 -2.31
C PRO A 55 -4.15 -4.18 -3.28
N GLU A 56 -5.42 -4.04 -2.90
CA GLU A 56 -6.58 -4.28 -3.77
C GLU A 56 -6.60 -3.40 -5.03
N LEU A 57 -5.87 -2.28 -5.05
CA LEU A 57 -5.78 -1.39 -6.21
C LEU A 57 -4.85 -1.94 -7.30
N PHE A 58 -4.05 -2.96 -7.00
CA PHE A 58 -3.01 -3.49 -7.89
C PHE A 58 -3.38 -4.84 -8.54
N GLY A 59 -4.59 -5.34 -8.28
CA GLY A 59 -5.05 -6.67 -8.72
C GLY A 59 -5.84 -6.71 -10.03
N GLU A 60 -6.02 -5.60 -10.75
CA GLU A 60 -6.89 -5.56 -11.95
C GLU A 60 -6.40 -6.47 -13.08
N LYS A 61 -5.10 -6.75 -13.15
CA LYS A 61 -4.49 -7.67 -14.13
C LYS A 61 -4.29 -9.10 -13.62
N GLY A 62 -4.96 -9.48 -12.53
CA GLY A 62 -5.00 -10.87 -12.06
C GLY A 62 -3.95 -11.23 -11.01
N LEU A 63 -3.23 -10.25 -10.46
CA LEU A 63 -2.37 -10.49 -9.31
C LEU A 63 -3.20 -10.78 -8.05
N THR A 64 -2.74 -11.76 -7.27
CA THR A 64 -3.28 -12.06 -5.95
C THR A 64 -2.76 -11.08 -4.90
N LEU A 65 -3.48 -10.95 -3.79
CA LEU A 65 -3.04 -10.10 -2.67
C LEU A 65 -1.67 -10.53 -2.12
N ASP A 66 -1.39 -11.83 -2.07
CA ASP A 66 -0.11 -12.34 -1.58
C ASP A 66 1.05 -11.94 -2.51
N GLU A 67 0.87 -12.06 -3.83
CA GLU A 67 1.87 -11.64 -4.83
C GLU A 67 2.14 -10.14 -4.75
N ILE A 68 1.08 -9.32 -4.65
CA ILE A 68 1.18 -7.86 -4.55
C ILE A 68 1.97 -7.45 -3.31
N ILE A 69 1.61 -8.00 -2.14
CA ILE A 69 2.25 -7.64 -0.88
C ILE A 69 3.69 -8.13 -0.84
N THR A 70 3.94 -9.35 -1.34
CA THR A 70 5.29 -9.91 -1.43
C THR A 70 6.18 -9.03 -2.31
N ALA A 71 5.72 -8.64 -3.50
CA ALA A 71 6.47 -7.78 -4.40
C ALA A 71 6.83 -6.42 -3.77
N VAL A 72 5.87 -5.77 -3.10
CA VAL A 72 6.11 -4.49 -2.42
C VAL A 72 7.14 -4.64 -1.29
N LEU A 73 7.03 -5.68 -0.47
CA LEU A 73 7.94 -5.89 0.65
C LEU A 73 9.35 -6.27 0.21
N GLN A 74 9.48 -7.08 -0.85
CA GLN A 74 10.76 -7.36 -1.49
C GLN A 74 11.40 -6.08 -2.06
N GLY A 75 10.58 -5.18 -2.64
CA GLY A 75 11.05 -3.87 -3.09
C GLY A 75 11.57 -3.01 -1.95
N PHE A 76 10.85 -2.96 -0.82
CA PHE A 76 11.33 -2.28 0.39
C PHE A 76 12.63 -2.89 0.92
N GLU A 77 12.72 -4.21 1.02
CA GLU A 77 13.93 -4.90 1.48
C GLU A 77 15.13 -4.61 0.55
N SER A 78 14.91 -4.63 -0.76
CA SER A 78 15.93 -4.30 -1.75
C SER A 78 16.40 -2.86 -1.62
N GLY A 79 15.46 -1.90 -1.55
CA GLY A 79 15.77 -0.47 -1.44
C GLY A 79 16.42 -0.08 -0.11
N MET A 80 16.17 -0.82 0.97
CA MET A 80 16.84 -0.62 2.26
C MET A 80 18.26 -1.20 2.29
N ARG A 81 18.64 -2.08 1.34
CA ARG A 81 19.98 -2.68 1.33
C ARG A 81 21.04 -1.58 1.18
N ASP A 82 22.04 -1.62 2.06
CA ASP A 82 23.15 -0.66 2.11
C ASP A 82 22.75 0.80 2.40
N ARG A 83 21.55 1.03 2.98
CA ARG A 83 21.05 2.35 3.40
C ARG A 83 20.68 2.37 4.88
N GLU A 84 20.78 3.55 5.49
CA GLU A 84 20.46 3.77 6.90
C GLU A 84 18.99 4.20 7.09
N ILE A 85 18.06 3.50 6.44
CA ILE A 85 16.62 3.76 6.55
C ILE A 85 15.87 2.48 6.92
N ILE A 86 14.83 2.62 7.75
CA ILE A 86 13.88 1.55 8.05
C ILE A 86 12.51 1.92 7.48
N VAL A 87 12.04 1.13 6.51
CA VAL A 87 10.72 1.27 5.91
C VAL A 87 9.84 0.08 6.28
N LYS A 88 8.61 0.36 6.72
CA LYS A 88 7.60 -0.65 7.03
C LYS A 88 6.31 -0.34 6.27
N GLY A 89 5.60 -1.39 5.87
CA GLY A 89 4.32 -1.28 5.17
C GLY A 89 3.12 -1.27 6.13
N ILE A 90 2.16 -0.38 5.89
CA ILE A 90 0.82 -0.42 6.48
C ILE A 90 -0.20 -0.74 5.39
N LEU A 91 -0.89 -1.87 5.55
CA LEU A 91 -2.00 -2.22 4.68
C LEU A 91 -3.23 -1.39 5.02
N CYS A 92 -3.81 -0.76 4.01
CA CYS A 92 -5.02 0.02 4.10
C CYS A 92 -6.13 -0.65 3.29
N ALA A 93 -7.38 -0.53 3.75
CA ALA A 93 -8.54 -0.90 2.95
C ALA A 93 -9.15 0.36 2.32
N CYS A 94 -9.22 0.42 1.00
CA CYS A 94 -9.80 1.50 0.23
C CYS A 94 -11.28 1.20 -0.06
N ASP A 95 -12.18 2.06 0.39
CA ASP A 95 -13.64 1.86 0.25
C ASP A 95 -14.13 1.93 -1.21
N ARG A 96 -13.31 2.48 -2.12
CA ARG A 96 -13.58 2.54 -3.56
C ARG A 96 -13.45 1.19 -4.26
N ALA A 97 -12.64 0.28 -3.72
CA ALA A 97 -12.53 -1.07 -4.21
C ALA A 97 -13.62 -1.91 -3.52
N THR A 98 -14.70 -2.18 -4.26
CA THR A 98 -15.93 -2.74 -3.71
C THR A 98 -15.65 -4.06 -2.96
N GLY A 99 -15.84 -4.08 -1.64
CA GLY A 99 -15.65 -5.28 -0.82
C GLY A 99 -14.20 -5.61 -0.42
N ALA A 100 -13.22 -4.76 -0.73
CA ALA A 100 -11.80 -4.97 -0.41
C ALA A 100 -11.54 -5.21 1.09
N GLN A 101 -12.30 -4.53 1.95
CA GLN A 101 -12.25 -4.73 3.40
C GLN A 101 -12.48 -6.19 3.82
N LYS A 102 -13.34 -6.94 3.11
CA LYS A 102 -13.65 -8.35 3.44
C LYS A 102 -12.51 -9.27 3.03
N LEU A 103 -11.92 -9.04 1.86
CA LEU A 103 -10.81 -9.85 1.33
C LEU A 103 -9.55 -9.63 2.18
N LEU A 104 -9.19 -8.37 2.46
CA LEU A 104 -8.10 -8.02 3.37
C LEU A 104 -8.32 -8.61 4.76
N LYS A 105 -9.56 -8.58 5.27
CA LYS A 105 -9.89 -9.18 6.57
C LYS A 105 -9.70 -10.69 6.57
N GLN A 106 -10.17 -11.38 5.54
CA GLN A 106 -10.04 -12.84 5.42
C GLN A 106 -8.58 -13.26 5.27
N GLN A 107 -7.83 -12.56 4.41
CA GLN A 107 -6.42 -12.82 4.17
C GLN A 107 -5.57 -12.54 5.42
N SER A 108 -5.81 -11.39 6.08
CA SER A 108 -5.19 -11.03 7.36
C SER A 108 -5.44 -12.09 8.44
N LEU A 109 -6.68 -12.59 8.55
CA LEU A 109 -7.03 -13.65 9.50
C LEU A 109 -6.36 -14.98 9.16
N SER A 110 -6.15 -15.29 7.87
CA SER A 110 -5.43 -16.48 7.42
C SER A 110 -3.97 -16.44 7.88
N TRP A 111 -3.29 -15.29 7.74
CA TRP A 111 -1.90 -15.12 8.17
C TRP A 111 -1.74 -15.17 9.69
N ILE A 112 -2.64 -14.51 10.45
CA ILE A 112 -2.62 -14.56 11.93
C ILE A 112 -2.82 -16.01 12.43
N LYS A 113 -3.65 -16.79 11.73
CA LYS A 113 -3.91 -18.19 12.08
C LYS A 113 -2.86 -19.17 11.56
N GLY A 114 -1.84 -18.69 10.83
CA GLY A 114 -0.78 -19.52 10.26
C GLY A 114 -1.27 -20.51 9.19
N LEU A 115 -2.42 -20.23 8.55
CA LEU A 115 -3.07 -21.14 7.59
C LEU A 115 -2.54 -20.99 6.16
N SER A 116 -1.90 -19.86 5.84
CA SER A 116 -1.02 -19.69 4.68
C SER A 116 0.38 -19.45 5.24
N GLY A 117 1.39 -20.14 4.72
CA GLY A 117 2.78 -20.09 5.21
C GLY A 117 3.18 -18.66 5.53
N SER A 118 3.44 -18.38 6.81
CA SER A 118 3.58 -17.03 7.33
C SER A 118 4.85 -16.38 6.79
N ILE A 119 4.71 -15.55 5.74
CA ILE A 119 5.80 -14.82 5.08
C ILE A 119 6.19 -13.54 5.85
N LEU A 120 5.39 -13.07 6.82
CA LEU A 120 5.43 -11.67 7.24
C LEU A 120 5.61 -11.44 8.75
N PRO A 121 6.86 -11.40 9.28
CA PRO A 121 7.11 -11.01 10.66
C PRO A 121 6.97 -9.50 10.91
N ASP A 122 6.98 -8.66 9.86
CA ASP A 122 7.21 -7.21 9.97
C ASP A 122 6.05 -6.30 9.56
N LEU A 123 4.92 -6.86 9.13
CA LEU A 123 3.78 -6.08 8.66
C LEU A 123 2.86 -5.70 9.82
N ARG A 124 2.54 -4.41 9.97
CA ARG A 124 1.47 -3.98 10.88
C ARG A 124 0.16 -3.81 10.12
N LEU A 125 -0.77 -4.71 10.38
CA LEU A 125 -2.17 -4.60 9.97
C LEU A 125 -2.89 -3.65 10.92
N ILE A 126 -3.20 -2.43 10.44
CA ILE A 126 -4.12 -1.53 11.14
C ILE A 126 -5.46 -1.60 10.42
N PHE A 127 -6.43 -2.29 11.02
CA PHE A 127 -7.83 -2.15 10.63
C PHE A 127 -8.27 -0.73 11.01
N LEU A 128 -8.33 0.17 10.04
CA LEU A 128 -9.10 1.40 10.19
C LEU A 128 -10.59 1.03 10.16
N GLN A 129 -11.12 0.50 11.27
CA GLN A 129 -12.55 0.56 11.52
C GLN A 129 -12.89 2.03 11.86
N GLU A 130 -13.80 2.58 11.06
CA GLU A 130 -14.60 3.78 11.33
C GLU A 130 -13.87 5.13 11.37
N PHE A 131 -13.87 5.81 10.21
CA PHE A 131 -14.16 7.25 10.17
C PHE A 131 -15.59 7.46 9.66
N THR A 132 -16.58 6.83 10.31
CA THR A 132 -17.95 7.32 10.24
C THR A 132 -18.02 8.58 11.10
N GLY A 133 -18.10 9.73 10.45
CA GLY A 133 -18.02 11.05 11.07
C GLY A 133 -18.97 11.26 12.26
N LYS A 134 -18.43 11.13 13.47
CA LYS A 134 -18.95 11.80 14.67
C LYS A 134 -17.82 12.47 15.43
N HIS A 135 -17.78 13.79 15.25
CA HIS A 135 -17.24 14.82 16.13
C HIS A 135 -15.77 14.71 16.56
N LEU A 136 -14.93 15.41 15.80
CA LEU A 136 -13.77 16.11 16.35
C LEU A 136 -14.25 17.47 16.88
N ILE A 137 -14.39 17.56 18.21
CA ILE A 137 -14.01 18.72 19.02
C ILE A 137 -13.25 18.16 20.22
#